data_AF-T0ZPU7-F1
#
_entry.id   AF-T0ZPU7-F1
#
_cell.length_a   1.000
_cell.length_b   1.000
_cell.length_c   1.000
_cell.angle_alpha   90.00
_cell.angle_beta   90.00
_cell.angle_gamma   90.00
#
_symmetry.space_group_name_H-M   'P 1'
#
loop_
_entity.id
_entity.type
_entity.pdbx_description
1 polymer ?
#
loop_
_entity_poly.entity_id
_entity_poly.type
_entity_poly.pdbx_seq_one_letter_code
_entity_poly.pdbx_strand_id
1 'polypeptide(L)'
;MLTALHHPENEAMNDQDRDAAEAIFGELIYSYSRADAIRDGVLVDVSERAKRAGIKHPTACTAGVWALIECLPENDTDTLAGVVADVRLAEVLAALLAAIREARGTDRVAFEALGAALWAQCGPGDTAVPVITIMREGED
;
A
#
# COMPACT_ATOMS: atom_id res chain seq x y z
N MET A 1 -6.65 1.40 -35.82
CA MET A 1 -7.45 2.54 -35.33
C MET A 1 -7.32 2.53 -33.82
N LEU A 2 -6.36 3.29 -33.28
CA LEU A 2 -6.03 3.29 -31.85
C LEU A 2 -6.98 4.30 -31.18
N THR A 3 -7.98 3.82 -30.44
CA THR A 3 -8.88 4.68 -29.67
C THR A 3 -8.11 5.19 -28.46
N ALA A 4 -7.78 6.49 -28.45
CA ALA A 4 -7.21 7.14 -27.29
C ALA A 4 -8.20 7.04 -26.11
N LEU A 5 -7.81 6.32 -25.06
CA LEU A 5 -8.51 6.34 -23.78
C LEU A 5 -8.31 7.73 -23.18
N HIS A 6 -9.37 8.53 -23.26
CA HIS A 6 -9.52 9.80 -22.58
C HIS A 6 -9.29 9.56 -21.09
N HIS A 7 -8.11 9.95 -20.59
CA HIS A 7 -7.87 10.01 -19.15
C HIS A 7 -8.73 11.15 -18.62
N PRO A 8 -9.63 10.92 -17.65
CA PRO A 8 -10.30 12.03 -16.98
C PRO A 8 -9.22 12.85 -16.26
N GLU A 9 -9.17 14.13 -16.60
CA GLU A 9 -8.33 15.11 -15.95
C GLU A 9 -8.76 15.23 -14.49
N ASN A 10 -7.79 15.06 -13.60
CA ASN A 10 -7.72 15.44 -12.19
C ASN A 10 -8.89 16.31 -11.67
N GLU A 11 -9.96 15.69 -11.14
CA GLU A 11 -11.01 16.40 -10.40
C GLU A 11 -10.49 16.76 -9.01
N ALA A 12 -9.81 17.91 -8.91
CA ALA A 12 -9.71 18.61 -7.65
C ALA A 12 -11.14 18.86 -7.14
N MET A 13 -11.40 18.59 -5.85
CA MET A 13 -12.68 18.85 -5.21
C MET A 13 -13.07 20.31 -5.48
N ASN A 14 -14.23 20.52 -6.13
CA ASN A 14 -14.69 21.85 -6.52
C ASN A 14 -14.90 22.69 -5.25
N ASP A 15 -14.69 24.01 -5.33
CA ASP A 15 -14.84 24.93 -4.20
C ASP A 15 -16.22 24.80 -3.52
N GLN A 16 -17.26 24.44 -4.28
CA GLN A 16 -18.60 24.16 -3.74
C GLN A 16 -18.66 22.95 -2.79
N ASP A 17 -17.88 21.89 -3.06
CA ASP A 17 -17.84 20.70 -2.21
C ASP A 17 -17.03 20.96 -0.93
N ARG A 18 -15.99 21.79 -1.03
CA ARG A 18 -15.22 22.26 0.14
C ARG A 18 -16.07 23.11 1.07
N ASP A 19 -16.78 24.10 0.51
CA ASP A 19 -17.67 24.98 1.29
C ASP A 19 -18.80 24.18 1.96
N ALA A 20 -19.35 23.18 1.28
CA ALA A 20 -20.35 22.26 1.85
C ALA A 20 -19.77 21.38 2.97
N ALA A 21 -18.57 20.83 2.78
CA ALA A 21 -17.89 20.04 3.81
C ALA A 21 -17.55 20.89 5.04
N GLU A 22 -17.09 22.14 4.85
CA GLU A 22 -16.79 23.07 5.93
C GLU A 22 -18.05 23.49 6.71
N ALA A 23 -19.17 23.72 6.01
CA ALA A 23 -20.44 24.02 6.67
C ALA A 23 -20.97 22.86 7.55
N ILE A 24 -20.63 21.62 7.21
CA ILE A 24 -21.09 20.41 7.92
C ILE A 24 -20.11 19.97 9.01
N PHE A 25 -18.81 19.95 8.70
CA PHE A 25 -17.76 19.36 9.53
C PHE A 25 -16.80 20.40 10.15
N GLY A 26 -16.90 21.68 9.75
CA GLY A 26 -15.99 22.74 10.16
C GLY A 26 -14.72 22.81 9.30
N GLU A 27 -13.86 23.79 9.61
CA GLU A 27 -12.56 23.97 8.95
C GLU A 27 -11.68 22.72 9.11
N LEU A 28 -11.01 22.30 8.03
CA LEU A 28 -10.07 21.18 8.06
C LEU A 28 -8.89 21.51 8.99
N ILE A 29 -8.81 20.81 10.12
CA ILE A 29 -7.79 21.06 11.14
C ILE A 29 -6.43 20.46 10.74
N TYR A 30 -6.44 19.29 10.11
CA TYR A 30 -5.23 18.57 9.71
C TYR A 30 -5.56 17.49 8.67
N SER A 31 -4.69 17.32 7.68
CA SER A 31 -4.69 16.19 6.75
C SER A 31 -3.33 15.51 6.76
N TYR A 32 -3.33 14.17 6.72
CA TYR A 32 -2.13 13.35 6.61
C TYR A 32 -2.25 12.49 5.37
N SER A 33 -1.44 12.79 4.35
CA SER A 33 -1.51 12.10 3.07
C SER A 33 -0.71 10.79 3.11
N ARG A 34 -1.00 9.89 2.16
CA ARG A 34 -0.17 8.71 1.93
C ARG A 34 1.26 9.13 1.55
N ALA A 35 1.42 10.18 0.75
CA ALA A 35 2.73 10.73 0.42
C ALA A 35 3.49 11.19 1.67
N ASP A 36 2.82 11.81 2.65
CA ASP A 36 3.42 12.16 3.94
C ASP A 36 3.81 10.90 4.71
N ALA A 37 2.94 9.89 4.79
CA ALA A 37 3.24 8.62 5.46
C ALA A 37 4.44 7.89 4.86
N ILE A 38 4.63 7.95 3.53
CA ILE A 38 5.81 7.39 2.87
C ILE A 38 7.06 8.21 3.16
N ARG A 39 6.96 9.54 3.08
CA ARG A 39 8.08 10.46 3.38
C ARG A 39 8.58 10.28 4.82
N ASP A 40 7.66 10.09 5.75
CA ASP A 40 7.96 10.00 7.17
C ASP A 40 8.34 8.57 7.60
N GLY A 41 8.31 7.60 6.68
CA GLY A 41 8.71 6.20 6.92
C GLY A 41 7.67 5.36 7.66
N VAL A 42 6.46 5.88 7.88
CA VAL A 42 5.32 5.11 8.42
C VAL A 42 4.89 4.04 7.43
N LEU A 43 4.90 4.38 6.14
CA LEU A 43 4.72 3.46 5.01
C LEU A 43 6.01 3.32 4.22
N VAL A 44 6.30 2.10 3.77
CA VAL A 44 7.40 1.79 2.87
C VAL A 44 6.85 1.40 1.50
N ASP A 45 7.22 2.17 0.48
CA ASP A 45 6.80 1.92 -0.90
C ASP A 45 7.48 0.67 -1.46
N VAL A 46 6.67 -0.30 -1.89
CA VAL A 46 7.10 -1.55 -2.52
C VAL A 46 6.52 -1.69 -3.94
N SER A 47 5.98 -0.62 -4.52
CA SER A 47 5.23 -0.63 -5.77
C SER A 47 6.00 -1.25 -6.94
N GLU A 48 7.28 -0.94 -7.09
CA GLU A 48 8.10 -1.51 -8.17
C GLU A 48 8.29 -3.03 -8.05
N ARG A 49 8.41 -3.56 -6.82
CA ARG A 49 8.49 -5.01 -6.56
C ARG A 49 7.13 -5.67 -6.74
N ALA A 50 6.08 -5.05 -6.20
CA ALA A 50 4.69 -5.50 -6.35
C ALA A 50 4.28 -5.61 -7.83
N LYS A 51 4.65 -4.62 -8.64
CA LYS A 51 4.42 -4.60 -10.09
C LYS A 51 5.09 -5.78 -10.79
N ARG A 52 6.34 -6.11 -10.45
CA ARG A 52 7.03 -7.29 -10.99
C ARG A 52 6.39 -8.61 -10.56
N ALA A 53 5.76 -8.65 -9.39
CA ALA A 53 5.00 -9.81 -8.91
C ALA A 53 3.59 -9.92 -9.54
N GLY A 54 3.16 -8.94 -10.33
CA GLY A 54 1.86 -8.95 -11.03
C GLY A 54 0.75 -8.16 -10.34
N ILE A 55 1.07 -7.39 -9.29
CA ILE A 55 0.12 -6.46 -8.65
C ILE A 55 0.07 -5.17 -9.47
N LYS A 56 -1.13 -4.72 -9.85
CA LYS A 56 -1.33 -3.56 -10.74
C LYS A 56 -1.36 -2.22 -10.00
N HIS A 57 -1.75 -2.24 -8.73
CA HIS A 57 -1.96 -1.04 -7.93
C HIS A 57 -0.68 -0.66 -7.16
N PRO A 58 -0.39 0.65 -6.97
CA PRO A 58 0.69 1.08 -6.08
C PRO A 58 0.53 0.42 -4.71
N THR A 59 1.62 -0.12 -4.19
CA THR A 59 1.59 -0.96 -2.99
C THR A 59 2.63 -0.47 -2.01
N ALA A 60 2.22 -0.28 -0.76
CA ALA A 60 3.12 0.01 0.36
C ALA A 60 2.84 -0.97 1.50
N CYS A 61 3.79 -1.09 2.43
CA CYS A 61 3.59 -1.81 3.68
C CYS A 61 3.93 -0.90 4.87
N THR A 62 3.38 -1.19 6.05
CA THR A 62 3.74 -0.45 7.27
C THR A 62 5.21 -0.67 7.64
N ALA A 63 5.76 0.24 8.43
CA ALA A 63 7.07 0.05 9.05
C ALA A 63 7.17 -1.28 9.83
N GLY A 64 6.08 -1.72 10.46
CA GLY A 64 6.01 -3.00 11.18
C GLY A 64 6.15 -4.22 10.27
N VAL A 65 5.50 -4.22 9.10
CA VAL A 65 5.69 -5.26 8.07
C VAL A 65 7.09 -5.17 7.46
N TRP A 66 7.60 -3.96 7.21
CA TRP A 66 8.95 -3.77 6.67
C TRP A 66 10.03 -4.31 7.61
N ALA A 67 9.89 -4.09 8.92
CA ALA A 67 10.79 -4.67 9.93
C ALA A 67 10.77 -6.21 9.92
N LEU A 68 9.61 -6.82 9.64
CA LEU A 68 9.54 -8.27 9.45
C LEU A 68 10.31 -8.70 8.20
N ILE A 69 10.27 -7.94 7.11
CA ILE A 69 10.97 -8.24 5.85
C ILE A 69 12.49 -8.08 6.01
N GLU A 70 12.94 -7.00 6.64
CA GLU A 70 14.36 -6.68 6.86
C GLU A 70 15.00 -7.45 8.03
N CYS A 71 14.24 -8.25 8.78
CA CYS A 71 14.81 -9.09 9.83
C CYS A 71 15.76 -10.13 9.20
N LEU A 72 17.06 -9.95 9.40
CA LEU A 72 18.11 -10.81 8.86
C LEU A 72 18.72 -11.69 9.96
N PRO A 73 19.10 -12.94 9.66
CA PRO A 73 20.02 -13.68 10.52
C PRO A 73 21.35 -12.91 10.61
N GLU A 74 21.97 -12.89 11.80
CA GLU A 74 23.28 -12.27 12.03
C GLU A 74 24.35 -12.92 11.14
N ASN A 75 24.56 -12.43 9.90
CA ASN A 75 25.73 -12.67 9.07
C ASN A 75 25.83 -11.61 7.94
N ASP A 76 27.06 -11.17 7.70
CA ASP A 76 27.40 -9.75 7.72
C ASP A 76 27.97 -9.27 6.36
N THR A 77 27.10 -9.15 5.34
CA THR A 77 27.41 -8.40 4.11
C THR A 77 26.16 -7.72 3.55
N ASP A 78 26.23 -6.41 3.29
CA ASP A 78 25.11 -5.59 2.77
C ASP A 78 24.47 -6.15 1.49
N THR A 79 25.26 -6.81 0.65
CA THR A 79 24.76 -7.44 -0.58
C THR A 79 23.82 -8.61 -0.29
N LEU A 80 24.11 -9.41 0.75
CA LEU A 80 23.25 -10.54 1.13
C LEU A 80 21.97 -10.05 1.82
N ALA A 81 22.07 -8.96 2.58
CA ALA A 81 20.94 -8.29 3.22
C ALA A 81 19.86 -7.88 2.21
N GLY A 82 20.25 -7.19 1.14
CA GLY A 82 19.31 -6.77 0.08
C GLY A 82 18.66 -7.96 -0.65
N VAL A 83 19.43 -9.02 -0.92
CA VAL A 83 18.91 -10.24 -1.55
C VAL A 83 17.88 -10.93 -0.67
N VAL A 84 18.14 -11.05 0.64
CA VAL A 84 17.20 -11.68 1.58
C VAL A 84 15.93 -10.84 1.72
N ALA A 85 16.04 -9.52 1.82
CA ALA A 85 14.87 -8.64 1.87
C ALA A 85 13.98 -8.79 0.62
N ASP A 86 14.57 -8.86 -0.58
CA ASP A 86 13.81 -9.08 -1.82
C ASP A 86 13.13 -10.46 -1.85
N VAL A 87 13.79 -11.53 -1.35
CA VAL A 87 13.20 -12.88 -1.24
C VAL A 87 12.02 -12.88 -0.27
N ARG A 88 12.17 -12.25 0.90
CA ARG A 88 11.13 -12.20 1.94
C ARG A 88 9.95 -11.32 1.52
N LEU A 89 10.22 -10.20 0.83
CA LEU A 89 9.16 -9.42 0.20
C LEU A 89 8.43 -10.24 -0.87
N ALA A 90 9.15 -11.02 -1.69
CA ALA A 90 8.51 -11.89 -2.69
C ALA A 90 7.59 -12.94 -2.05
N GLU A 91 7.97 -13.50 -0.89
CA GLU A 91 7.11 -14.39 -0.09
C GLU A 91 5.81 -13.68 0.34
N VAL A 92 5.91 -12.48 0.91
CA VAL A 92 4.76 -11.66 1.34
C VAL A 92 3.83 -11.36 0.15
N LEU A 93 4.39 -10.92 -0.98
CA LEU A 93 3.61 -10.60 -2.18
C LEU A 93 2.94 -11.84 -2.79
N ALA A 94 3.61 -13.00 -2.75
CA ALA A 94 3.04 -14.26 -3.21
C ALA A 94 1.85 -14.69 -2.34
N ALA A 95 1.99 -14.60 -1.01
CA ALA A 95 0.92 -14.91 -0.06
C ALA A 95 -0.28 -13.97 -0.23
N LEU A 96 -0.03 -12.66 -0.36
CA LEU A 96 -1.07 -11.66 -0.66
C LEU A 96 -1.83 -12.00 -1.95
N LEU A 97 -1.12 -12.32 -3.03
CA LEU A 97 -1.73 -12.67 -4.31
C LEU A 97 -2.55 -13.97 -4.25
N ALA A 98 -2.17 -14.93 -3.41
CA ALA A 98 -2.97 -16.12 -3.16
C ALA A 98 -4.30 -15.74 -2.47
N ALA A 99 -4.22 -14.95 -1.39
CA ALA A 99 -5.41 -14.49 -0.67
C ALA A 99 -6.36 -13.65 -1.53
N ILE A 100 -5.83 -12.76 -2.39
CA ILE A 100 -6.63 -11.97 -3.34
C ILE A 100 -7.41 -12.87 -4.33
N ARG A 101 -6.80 -13.97 -4.80
CA ARG A 101 -7.45 -14.87 -5.77
C ARG A 101 -8.63 -15.64 -5.16
N GLU A 102 -8.54 -15.95 -3.87
CA GLU A 102 -9.58 -16.64 -3.11
C GLU A 102 -10.70 -15.69 -2.69
N ALA A 103 -10.37 -14.41 -2.46
CA ALA A 103 -11.31 -13.38 -2.10
C ALA A 103 -12.37 -13.09 -3.19
N ARG A 104 -13.55 -12.61 -2.76
CA ARG A 104 -14.68 -12.25 -3.62
C ARG A 104 -15.34 -10.98 -3.08
N GLY A 105 -15.42 -9.93 -3.90
CA GLY A 105 -16.22 -8.74 -3.61
C GLY A 105 -15.80 -7.97 -2.34
N THR A 106 -14.53 -8.01 -1.98
CA THR A 106 -13.97 -7.34 -0.79
C THR A 106 -12.77 -6.48 -1.19
N ASP A 107 -12.55 -5.40 -0.46
CA ASP A 107 -11.36 -4.54 -0.54
C ASP A 107 -10.27 -4.97 0.44
N ARG A 108 -10.56 -5.92 1.34
CA ARG A 108 -9.67 -6.41 2.39
C ARG A 108 -9.44 -7.91 2.28
N VAL A 109 -8.21 -8.34 2.54
CA VAL A 109 -7.82 -9.75 2.67
C VAL A 109 -6.87 -9.95 3.85
N ALA A 110 -7.03 -11.05 4.57
CA ALA A 110 -6.10 -11.51 5.59
C ALA A 110 -5.28 -12.68 5.06
N PHE A 111 -4.03 -12.80 5.49
CA PHE A 111 -3.11 -13.86 5.07
C PHE A 111 -1.95 -14.01 6.06
N GLU A 112 -1.18 -15.09 5.91
CA GLU A 112 0.03 -15.31 6.71
C GLU A 112 1.27 -15.26 5.80
N ALA A 113 2.33 -14.62 6.29
CA ALA A 113 3.65 -14.64 5.67
C ALA A 113 4.72 -14.38 6.73
N LEU A 114 5.94 -14.91 6.54
CA LEU A 114 7.06 -14.68 7.46
C LEU A 114 6.76 -15.05 8.94
N GLY A 115 5.83 -15.98 9.17
CA GLY A 115 5.40 -16.38 10.52
C GLY A 115 4.52 -15.36 11.25
N ALA A 116 3.94 -14.38 10.54
CA ALA A 116 3.04 -13.37 11.11
C ALA A 116 1.69 -13.35 10.39
N ALA A 117 0.64 -13.02 11.15
CA ALA A 117 -0.67 -12.67 10.61
C ALA A 117 -0.63 -11.25 10.03
N LEU A 118 -0.96 -11.14 8.74
CA LEU A 118 -0.97 -9.91 7.97
C LEU A 118 -2.34 -9.68 7.35
N TRP A 119 -2.63 -8.43 7.02
CA TRP A 119 -3.78 -8.10 6.20
C TRP A 119 -3.42 -7.01 5.19
N ALA A 120 -4.20 -6.89 4.13
CA ALA A 120 -4.06 -5.83 3.15
C ALA A 120 -5.41 -5.21 2.83
N GLN A 121 -5.40 -3.89 2.61
CA GLN A 121 -6.54 -3.14 2.10
C GLN A 121 -6.22 -2.51 0.75
N CYS A 122 -7.16 -2.60 -0.18
CA CYS A 122 -7.21 -1.78 -1.38
C CYS A 122 -8.13 -0.58 -1.14
N GLY A 123 -7.60 0.63 -1.10
CA GLY A 123 -8.36 1.85 -0.80
C GLY A 123 -7.97 3.02 -1.70
N PRO A 124 -8.60 4.20 -1.53
CA PRO A 124 -8.19 5.39 -2.25
C PRO A 124 -6.82 5.88 -1.78
N GLY A 125 -5.95 6.26 -2.72
CA GLY A 125 -4.77 7.06 -2.45
C GLY A 125 -5.06 8.56 -2.49
N ASP A 126 -4.01 9.37 -2.41
CA ASP A 126 -4.10 10.85 -2.35
C ASP A 126 -4.83 11.46 -3.57
N THR A 127 -4.80 10.78 -4.71
CA THR A 127 -5.46 11.21 -5.97
C THR A 127 -6.66 10.33 -6.35
N ALA A 128 -7.30 9.69 -5.35
CA ALA A 128 -8.41 8.74 -5.54
C ALA A 128 -8.09 7.49 -6.39
N VAL A 129 -6.83 7.31 -6.81
CA VAL A 129 -6.37 6.08 -7.45
C VAL A 129 -6.33 4.93 -6.43
N PRO A 130 -6.72 3.70 -6.80
CA PRO A 130 -6.65 2.56 -5.90
C PRO A 130 -5.19 2.25 -5.54
N VAL A 131 -4.92 2.13 -4.24
CA VAL A 131 -3.62 1.73 -3.66
C VAL A 131 -3.83 0.56 -2.71
N ILE A 132 -2.79 -0.28 -2.58
CA ILE A 132 -2.76 -1.37 -1.61
C ILE A 132 -1.83 -0.99 -0.45
N THR A 133 -2.29 -1.24 0.77
CA THR A 133 -1.49 -1.14 1.99
C THR A 133 -1.46 -2.51 2.66
N ILE A 134 -0.27 -3.01 2.99
CA ILE A 134 -0.05 -4.26 3.72
C ILE A 134 0.33 -3.92 5.17
N MET A 135 -0.35 -4.55 6.12
CA MET A 135 -0.30 -4.26 7.55
C MET A 135 -0.18 -5.56 8.33
N ARG A 136 0.33 -5.49 9.56
CA ARG A 136 0.20 -6.59 10.52
C ARG A 136 -1.21 -6.62 11.09
N GLU A 137 -1.64 -7.78 11.57
CA GLU A 137 -2.85 -7.84 12.38
C GLU A 137 -2.72 -6.93 13.61
N GLY A 138 -3.72 -6.08 13.83
CA GLY A 138 -3.75 -5.07 14.89
C GLY A 138 -3.12 -3.71 14.53
N GLU A 139 -2.54 -3.57 13.34
CA GLU A 139 -2.21 -2.26 12.75
C GLU A 139 -3.39 -1.74 11.92
N ASP A 140 -3.63 -0.43 11.99
CA ASP A 140 -4.64 0.33 11.23
C ASP A 140 -3.98 1.34 10.27
#